data_AF-A0A377IXC0-F1
#
_entry.id   AF-A0A377IXC0-F1
#
_cell.length_a   1.000
_cell.length_b   1.000
_cell.length_c   1.000
_cell.angle_alpha   90.00
_cell.angle_beta   90.00
_cell.angle_gamma   90.00
#
_symmetry.space_group_name_H-M   'P 1'
#
loop_
_entity.id
_entity.type
_entity.pdbx_description
1 polymer ?
#
loop_
_entity_poly.entity_id
_entity_poly.type
_entity_poly.pdbx_seq_one_letter_code
_entity_poly.pdbx_strand_id
1 'polypeptide(L)' 'MENIHKFNRFKYYSEKAAESEHQGDLQDAKEQWAIAELNAKDSKNKEWCKHRAAFCDRVLRKPF' A
#
# COMPACT_ATOMS: atom_id res chain seq x y z
N MET A 1 -23.34 -8.59 -22.18
CA MET A 1 -22.09 -7.82 -22.09
C MET A 1 -21.53 -8.07 -20.70
N GLU A 2 -20.54 -8.96 -20.58
CA GLU A 2 -19.92 -9.26 -19.30
C GLU A 2 -19.22 -8.00 -18.78
N ASN A 3 -19.60 -7.57 -17.57
CA ASN A 3 -18.86 -6.56 -16.83
C ASN A 3 -17.51 -7.16 -16.47
N ILE A 4 -16.53 -7.01 -17.35
CA ILE A 4 -15.13 -7.30 -17.08
C ILE A 4 -14.75 -6.34 -15.95
N HIS A 5 -14.77 -6.83 -14.70
CA HIS A 5 -14.32 -6.09 -13.53
C HIS A 5 -12.89 -5.63 -13.83
N LYS A 6 -12.72 -4.35 -14.17
CA LYS A 6 -11.40 -3.75 -14.36
C LYS A 6 -10.62 -4.01 -13.08
N PHE A 7 -9.56 -4.81 -13.19
CA PHE A 7 -8.70 -5.13 -12.07
C PHE A 7 -8.22 -3.84 -11.41
N ASN A 8 -8.69 -3.59 -10.19
CA ASN A 8 -8.34 -2.39 -9.46
C ASN A 8 -6.97 -2.62 -8.79
N ARG A 9 -5.91 -2.28 -9.52
CA ARG A 9 -4.52 -2.42 -9.06
C ARG A 9 -4.28 -1.71 -7.75
N PHE A 10 -4.81 -0.49 -7.59
CA PHE A 10 -4.69 0.26 -6.33
C PHE A 10 -5.26 -0.55 -5.16
N LYS A 11 -6.50 -1.03 -5.30
CA LYS A 11 -7.16 -1.84 -4.26
C LYS A 11 -6.32 -3.07 -3.91
N TYR A 12 -5.94 -3.86 -4.91
CA TYR A 12 -5.13 -5.06 -4.73
C TYR A 12 -3.83 -4.80 -3.96
N TYR A 13 -3.04 -3.80 -4.37
CA TYR A 13 -1.77 -3.49 -3.73
C TYR A 13 -1.96 -2.89 -2.33
N SER A 14 -3.00 -2.06 -2.13
CA SER A 14 -3.30 -1.50 -0.80
C SER A 14 -3.77 -2.55 0.22
N GLU A 15 -4.56 -3.54 -0.22
CA GLU A 15 -5.00 -4.65 0.63
C GLU A 15 -3.81 -5.56 0.99
N LYS A 16 -2.98 -5.89 0.00
CA LYS A 16 -1.76 -6.68 0.23
C LYS A 16 -0.79 -5.96 1.17
N ALA A 17 -0.60 -4.66 1.02
CA ALA A 17 0.23 -3.86 1.91
C ALA A 17 -0.28 -3.89 3.36
N ALA A 18 -1.59 -3.75 3.55
CA ALA A 18 -2.22 -3.81 4.86
C ALA A 18 -2.10 -5.21 5.51
N GLU A 19 -2.19 -6.28 4.72
CA GLU A 19 -1.97 -7.65 5.20
C GLU A 19 -0.51 -7.85 5.68
N SER A 20 0.47 -7.43 4.88
CA SER A 20 1.89 -7.49 5.27
C SER A 20 2.17 -6.70 6.54
N GLU A 21 1.55 -5.52 6.70
CA GLU A 21 1.67 -4.78 7.97
C GLU A 21 1.11 -5.53 9.17
N HIS A 22 -0.04 -6.19 9.00
CA HIS A 22 -0.66 -6.96 10.07
C HIS A 22 0.20 -8.17 10.48
N GLN A 23 0.90 -8.76 9.52
CA GLN A 23 1.84 -9.86 9.76
C GLN A 23 3.19 -9.40 10.34
N GLY A 24 3.47 -8.09 10.31
CA GLY A 24 4.74 -7.53 10.76
C GLY A 24 5.82 -7.48 9.66
N ASP A 25 5.48 -7.85 8.43
CA ASP A 25 6.36 -7.81 7.26
C ASP A 25 6.44 -6.38 6.70
N LEU A 26 7.03 -5.48 7.49
CA LEU A 26 7.02 -4.04 7.22
C LEU A 26 7.83 -3.65 5.98
N GLN A 27 8.83 -4.45 5.59
CA GLN A 27 9.59 -4.21 4.36
C GLN A 27 8.69 -4.44 3.13
N ASP A 28 7.99 -5.57 3.08
CA ASP A 28 7.04 -5.88 2.03
C ASP A 28 5.89 -4.86 2.02
N ALA A 29 5.35 -4.53 3.20
CA ALA A 29 4.30 -3.53 3.32
C ALA A 29 4.71 -2.19 2.69
N LYS A 30 5.91 -1.69 2.99
CA LYS A 30 6.45 -0.44 2.43
C LYS A 30 6.48 -0.49 0.90
N GLU A 31 6.96 -1.58 0.31
CA GLU A 31 7.04 -1.75 -1.14
C GLU A 31 5.65 -1.82 -1.77
N GLN A 32 4.72 -2.58 -1.18
CA GLN A 32 3.35 -2.67 -1.66
C GLN A 32 2.63 -1.32 -1.57
N TRP A 33 2.87 -0.51 -0.52
CA TRP A 33 2.35 0.85 -0.43
C TRP A 33 2.89 1.77 -1.51
N ALA A 34 4.18 1.67 -1.85
CA ALA A 34 4.76 2.43 -2.96
C ALA A 34 4.11 2.06 -4.31
N ILE A 35 3.86 0.77 -4.53
CA ILE A 35 3.16 0.30 -5.76
C ILE A 35 1.70 0.78 -5.76
N ALA A 36 1.02 0.74 -4.62
CA ALA A 36 -0.35 1.25 -4.48
C ALA A 36 -0.40 2.75 -4.83
N GLU A 37 0.56 3.56 -4.35
CA GLU A 37 0.66 4.99 -4.69
C GLU A 37 0.72 5.22 -6.20
N LEU A 38 1.54 4.46 -6.93
CA LEU A 38 1.68 4.56 -8.39
C LEU A 38 0.39 4.25 -9.14
N ASN A 39 -0.47 3.40 -8.56
CA ASN A 39 -1.75 2.99 -9.14
C ASN A 39 -2.94 3.83 -8.65
N ALA A 40 -2.75 4.70 -7.64
CA ALA A 40 -3.77 5.58 -7.12
C ALA A 40 -4.10 6.68 -8.13
N LYS A 41 -5.40 6.88 -8.38
CA LYS A 41 -5.89 7.94 -9.27
C LYS A 41 -5.95 9.29 -8.56
N ASP A 42 -6.39 9.28 -7.31
CA ASP A 42 -6.66 10.48 -6.52
C ASP A 42 -5.46 10.87 -5.65
N SER A 43 -5.25 12.18 -5.47
CA SER A 43 -4.18 12.71 -4.62
C SER A 43 -4.27 12.21 -3.18
N LYS A 44 -5.48 12.12 -2.62
CA LYS A 44 -5.72 11.61 -1.26
C LYS A 44 -5.21 10.19 -1.08
N ASN A 45 -5.45 9.32 -2.06
CA ASN A 45 -5.01 7.94 -2.02
C ASN A 45 -3.48 7.84 -2.15
N LYS A 46 -2.87 8.70 -2.97
CA LYS A 46 -1.40 8.80 -3.06
C LYS A 46 -0.79 9.23 -1.73
N GLU A 47 -1.31 10.29 -1.11
CA GLU A 47 -0.81 10.78 0.18
C GLU A 47 -0.98 9.74 1.28
N TRP A 48 -2.12 9.04 1.31
CA TRP A 48 -2.32 7.95 2.24
C TRP A 48 -1.26 6.85 2.07
N CYS A 49 -1.02 6.36 0.85
CA CYS A 49 0.02 5.37 0.59
C CYS A 49 1.42 5.85 1.01
N LYS A 50 1.77 7.11 0.74
CA LYS A 50 3.05 7.71 1.17
C LYS A 50 3.20 7.69 2.69
N HIS A 51 2.18 8.10 3.42
CA HIS A 51 2.21 8.09 4.88
C HIS A 51 2.36 6.68 5.44
N ARG A 52 1.70 5.68 4.84
CA ARG A 52 1.80 4.28 5.26
C ARG A 52 3.19 3.71 4.98
N ALA A 53 3.74 3.92 3.78
CA ALA A 53 5.12 3.53 3.46
C ALA A 53 6.14 4.19 4.41
N ALA A 54 5.96 5.47 4.72
CA ALA A 54 6.82 6.20 5.67
C ALA A 54 6.70 5.67 7.10
N PHE A 55 5.50 5.25 7.52
CA PHE A 55 5.29 4.59 8.80
C PHE A 55 6.07 3.27 8.86
N CYS A 56 5.93 2.40 7.86
CA CYS A 56 6.67 1.13 7.79
C CYS A 56 8.18 1.36 7.84
N ASP A 57 8.70 2.31 7.05
CA ASP A 57 10.13 2.66 7.04
C ASP A 57 10.61 3.16 8.42
N ARG A 58 9.82 3.98 9.11
CA ARG A 58 10.14 4.46 10.46
C ARG A 58 10.24 3.31 11.45
N VAL A 59 9.26 2.41 11.45
CA VAL A 59 9.21 1.28 12.40
C VAL A 59 10.35 0.30 12.13
N LEU A 60 10.72 0.07 10.86
CA LEU A 60 11.91 -0.73 10.51
C LEU A 60 13.21 -0.12 11.05
N ARG A 61 13.37 1.21 10.96
CA ARG A 61 14.60 1.90 11.40
C ARG A 61 14.70 2.01 12.91
N LYS A 62 13.58 2.30 13.57
CA LYS A 62 13.50 2.45 15.02
C LYS A 62 12.16 1.89 15.50
N PRO A 63 12.13 0.60 15.86
CA PRO A 63 11.01 0.02 16.60
C PRO A 63 10.82 0.82 17.89
N PHE A 64 9.57 1.01 18.30
CA PHE A 64 9.17 1.87 19.40
C PHE A 64 9.88 1.54 20.73
#